data_AF-A0A354T8S3-F1
#
_entry.id   AF-A0A354T8S3-F1
#
_cell.length_a   1.000
_cell.length_b   1.000
_cell.length_c   1.000
_cell.angle_alpha   90.00
_cell.angle_beta   90.00
_cell.angle_gamma   90.00
#
_symmetry.space_group_name_H-M   'P 1'
#
loop_
_entity.id
_entity.type
_entity.pdbx_description
1 polymer ?
#
loop_
_entity_poly.entity_id
_entity_poly.type
_entity_poly.pdbx_seq_one_letter_code
_entity_poly.pdbx_strand_id
1 'polypeptide(L)'
;MTDELVNVLSKPETYEFNTLFGLVYDNLKLKNAVSGGEEMLRLRSYEKLQNLVSRGLCAKVGKTYRGLEGLRAAHNAAIAARSAAVVARTTAAAAAR
;
A
#
# COMPACT_ATOMS: atom_id res chain seq x y z
N MET A 1 5.70 -2.16 -1.09
CA MET A 1 5.48 -0.75 -0.68
C MET A 1 4.06 -0.54 -0.15
N THR A 2 3.01 -0.63 -0.98
CA THR A 2 1.61 -0.43 -0.55
C THR A 2 1.20 -1.40 0.56
N ASP A 3 1.62 -2.66 0.49
CA ASP A 3 1.33 -3.66 1.53
C ASP A 3 1.85 -3.24 2.90
N GLU A 4 3.01 -2.58 2.92
CA GLU A 4 3.63 -2.16 4.17
C GLU A 4 2.98 -0.91 4.75
N LEU A 5 2.56 0.03 3.89
CA LEU A 5 1.71 1.16 4.31
C LEU A 5 0.41 0.64 4.94
N VAL A 6 -0.26 -0.31 4.29
CA VAL A 6 -1.48 -0.94 4.81
C VAL A 6 -1.20 -1.68 6.10
N ASN A 7 -0.04 -2.34 6.22
CA ASN A 7 0.35 -3.04 7.43
C ASN A 7 0.46 -2.12 8.64
N VAL A 8 1.20 -1.00 8.50
CA VAL A 8 1.37 -0.01 9.57
C VAL A 8 0.04 0.70 9.87
N LEU A 9 -0.71 1.12 8.85
CA LEU A 9 -1.97 1.85 8.99
C LEU A 9 -3.16 0.98 9.45
N SER A 10 -3.01 -0.35 9.49
CA SER A 10 -4.04 -1.22 10.07
C SER A 10 -4.10 -1.12 11.60
N LYS A 11 -3.08 -0.54 12.23
CA LYS A 11 -3.11 -0.25 13.66
C LYS A 11 -4.05 0.94 13.92
N PRO A 12 -4.77 0.97 15.05
CA PRO A 12 -5.67 2.07 15.40
C PRO A 12 -4.92 3.32 15.88
N GLU A 13 -3.86 3.71 15.16
CA GLU A 13 -2.97 4.83 15.47
C GLU A 13 -3.01 5.89 14.36
N THR A 14 -2.54 7.09 14.70
CA THR A 14 -2.45 8.23 13.77
C THR A 14 -1.00 8.64 13.65
N TYR A 15 -0.52 8.80 12.42
CA TYR A 15 0.90 9.06 12.15
C TYR A 15 1.10 10.32 11.33
N GLU A 16 2.12 11.12 11.67
CA GLU A 16 2.72 12.03 10.70
C GLU A 16 3.44 11.25 9.59
N PHE A 17 3.57 11.85 8.41
CA PHE A 17 4.16 11.18 7.25
C PHE A 17 5.58 10.66 7.51
N ASN A 18 6.43 11.43 8.20
CA ASN A 18 7.83 11.02 8.44
C ASN A 18 7.90 9.80 9.35
N THR A 19 7.10 9.78 10.41
CA THR A 19 7.00 8.64 11.33
C THR A 19 6.44 7.41 10.61
N LEU A 20 5.36 7.59 9.84
CA LEU A 20 4.78 6.51 9.02
C LEU A 20 5.81 5.94 8.04
N PHE A 21 6.53 6.80 7.33
CA PHE A 21 7.55 6.38 6.39
C PHE A 21 8.68 5.62 7.07
N GLY A 22 9.17 6.07 8.22
CA GLY A 22 10.19 5.37 9.00
C GLY A 22 9.78 3.94 9.35
N LEU A 23 8.57 3.78 9.92
CA LEU A 23 8.03 2.45 10.26
C LEU A 23 7.92 1.53 9.04
N VAL A 24 7.46 2.08 7.91
CA VAL A 24 7.37 1.32 6.67
C VAL A 24 8.75 0.93 6.13
N TYR A 25 9.69 1.86 6.16
CA TYR A 25 11.04 1.64 5.67
C TYR A 25 11.79 0.60 6.50
N ASP A 26 11.66 0.63 7.82
CA ASP A 26 12.25 -0.36 8.71
C ASP A 26 11.66 -1.76 8.46
N ASN A 27 10.35 -1.87 8.28
CA ASN A 27 9.72 -3.14 7.92
C ASN A 27 10.16 -3.65 6.54
N LEU A 28 10.41 -2.77 5.57
CA LEU A 28 10.96 -3.16 4.27
C LEU A 28 12.40 -3.65 4.38
N LYS A 29 13.23 -3.04 5.24
CA LYS A 29 14.59 -3.51 5.52
C LYS A 29 14.58 -4.92 6.11
N LEU A 30 13.73 -5.17 7.10
CA LEU A 30 13.58 -6.49 7.72
C LEU A 30 13.17 -7.57 6.72
N LYS A 31 12.40 -7.18 5.68
CA LYS A 31 11.94 -8.09 4.61
C LYS A 31 12.90 -8.16 3.41
N ASN A 32 14.06 -7.49 3.45
CA ASN A 32 14.96 -7.32 2.30
C ASN A 32 14.23 -6.83 1.03
N ALA A 33 13.22 -5.98 1.21
CA ALA A 33 12.31 -5.51 0.14
C ALA A 33 12.56 -4.04 -0.23
N VAL A 34 13.67 -3.46 0.21
CA VAL A 34 14.10 -2.11 -0.16
C VAL A 34 14.61 -2.14 -1.60
N SER A 35 13.98 -1.37 -2.49
CA SER A 35 14.36 -1.29 -3.91
C SER A 35 14.34 0.16 -4.40
N GLY A 36 15.47 0.64 -4.92
CA GLY A 36 15.68 2.06 -5.19
C GLY A 36 15.93 2.83 -3.89
N GLY A 37 16.82 3.83 -3.93
CA GLY A 37 17.26 4.54 -2.72
C GLY A 37 16.11 5.12 -1.88
N GLU A 38 16.42 5.48 -0.63
CA GLU A 38 15.44 5.92 0.38
C GLU A 38 14.51 7.03 -0.13
N GLU A 39 15.06 8.00 -0.86
CA GLU A 39 14.31 9.13 -1.40
C GLU A 39 13.25 8.69 -2.43
N MET A 40 13.58 7.72 -3.29
CA MET A 40 12.62 7.13 -4.23
C MET A 40 11.50 6.37 -3.52
N LEU A 41 11.84 5.66 -2.44
CA LEU A 41 10.83 5.00 -1.61
C LEU A 41 9.94 6.02 -0.92
N ARG A 42 10.49 7.14 -0.44
CA ARG A 42 9.71 8.21 0.20
C ARG A 42 8.68 8.81 -0.75
N LEU A 43 9.08 9.14 -1.98
CA LEU A 43 8.18 9.66 -3.01
C LEU A 43 7.07 8.65 -3.34
N ARG A 44 7.43 7.39 -3.58
CA ARG A 44 6.45 6.32 -3.84
C ARG A 44 5.51 6.10 -2.66
N SER A 45 6.01 6.20 -1.43
CA SER A 45 5.20 6.07 -0.22
C SER A 45 4.13 7.15 -0.16
N TYR A 46 4.52 8.39 -0.43
CA TYR A 46 3.60 9.52 -0.43
C TYR A 46 2.52 9.37 -1.50
N GLU A 47 2.90 8.99 -2.72
CA GLU A 47 1.97 8.74 -3.82
C GLU A 47 0.96 7.62 -3.47
N LYS A 48 1.42 6.50 -2.91
CA LYS A 48 0.51 5.41 -2.51
C LYS A 48 -0.38 5.80 -1.33
N LEU A 49 0.14 6.57 -0.38
CA LEU A 49 -0.64 7.10 0.72
C LEU A 49 -1.76 8.04 0.24
N GLN A 50 -1.45 8.95 -0.68
CA GLN A 50 -2.46 9.83 -1.28
C GLN A 50 -3.56 9.04 -2.00
N ASN A 51 -3.19 8.00 -2.74
CA ASN A 51 -4.16 7.11 -3.38
C ASN A 51 -5.09 6.39 -2.37
N LEU A 52 -4.57 6.00 -1.20
CA LEU A 52 -5.40 5.40 -0.14
C LEU A 52 -6.37 6.43 0.46
N VAL A 53 -5.94 7.68 0.62
CA VAL A 53 -6.80 8.79 1.07
C VAL A 53 -7.91 9.07 0.05
N SER A 54 -7.57 9.23 -1.22
CA SER A 54 -8.54 9.49 -2.29
C SER A 54 -9.59 8.39 -2.46
N ARG A 55 -9.25 7.15 -2.07
CA ARG A 55 -10.16 6.00 -2.09
C ARG A 55 -11.01 5.87 -0.82
N GLY A 56 -10.88 6.78 0.14
CA GLY A 56 -11.58 6.71 1.42
C GLY A 56 -11.12 5.55 2.31
N LEU A 57 -9.88 5.06 2.14
CA LEU A 57 -9.32 3.98 2.97
C LEU A 57 -8.42 4.51 4.08
N CYS A 58 -8.01 5.77 3.99
CA CYS A 58 -7.26 6.47 5.03
C CYS A 58 -7.85 7.87 5.22
N ALA A 59 -7.95 8.31 6.47
CA ALA A 59 -8.26 9.68 6.78
C ALA A 59 -6.96 10.50 6.83
N LYS A 60 -7.03 11.73 6.34
CA LYS A 60 -5.97 12.73 6.48
C LYS A 60 -6.52 13.92 7.26
N VAL A 61 -5.86 14.30 8.35
CA VAL A 61 -6.20 15.49 9.14
C VAL A 61 -4.93 16.32 9.31
N GLY A 62 -4.88 17.47 8.64
CA GLY A 62 -3.66 18.29 8.59
C GLY A 62 -2.47 17.51 8.02
N LYS A 63 -1.47 17.22 8.86
CA LYS A 63 -0.24 16.48 8.49
C LYS A 63 -0.26 15.00 8.90
N THR A 64 -1.36 14.53 9.48
CA THR A 64 -1.46 13.17 10.00
C THR A 64 -2.38 12.29 9.17
N TYR A 65 -2.15 10.98 9.27
CA TYR A 65 -2.85 9.94 8.52
C TYR A 65 -3.24 8.80 9.45
N ARG A 66 -4.44 8.25 9.23
CA ARG A 66 -4.98 7.10 9.98
C ARG A 66 -5.65 6.15 9.00
N GLY A 67 -5.42 4.84 9.16
CA GLY A 67 -6.17 3.83 8.42
C GLY A 67 -7.62 3.76 8.88
N LEU A 68 -8.54 3.63 7.94
CA LEU A 68 -9.97 3.49 8.22
C LEU A 68 -10.35 2.01 8.35
N GLU A 69 -11.54 1.77 8.90
CA GLU A 69 -12.10 0.43 9.00
C GLU A 69 -12.20 -0.21 7.61
N GLY A 70 -11.85 -1.49 7.52
CA GLY A 70 -11.83 -2.20 6.25
C GLY A 70 -10.64 -1.91 5.34
N LEU A 71 -9.68 -1.04 5.70
CA LEU A 71 -8.47 -0.76 4.90
C LEU A 71 -7.79 -2.04 4.40
N ARG A 72 -7.52 -2.98 5.32
CA ARG A 72 -6.86 -4.26 4.98
C ARG A 72 -7.73 -5.15 4.10
N ALA A 73 -9.02 -5.25 4.40
CA ALA A 73 -9.96 -6.05 3.62
C ALA A 73 -10.08 -5.52 2.18
N ALA A 74 -10.23 -4.20 2.02
CA ALA A 74 -10.30 -3.53 0.72
C ALA A 74 -8.99 -3.67 -0.07
N HIS A 75 -7.83 -3.61 0.59
CA HIS A 75 -6.54 -3.86 -0.03
C HIS A 75 -6.42 -5.29 -0.54
N ASN A 76 -6.75 -6.27 0.29
CA ASN A 76 -6.71 -7.69 -0.08
C ASN A 76 -7.67 -8.01 -1.23
N ALA A 77 -8.89 -7.47 -1.18
CA ALA A 77 -9.87 -7.61 -2.27
C ALA A 77 -9.34 -7.01 -3.58
N ALA A 78 -8.68 -5.85 -3.52
CA ALA A 78 -8.08 -5.23 -4.70
C ALA A 78 -6.90 -6.05 -5.27
N ILE A 79 -6.11 -6.72 -4.42
CA ILE A 79 -5.06 -7.64 -4.89
C ILE A 79 -5.70 -8.87 -5.56
N ALA A 80 -6.69 -9.49 -4.91
CA ALA A 80 -7.37 -10.67 -5.43
C ALA A 80 -8.07 -10.40 -6.77
N ALA A 81 -8.75 -9.26 -6.92
CA ALA A 81 -9.36 -8.86 -8.18
C ALA A 81 -8.31 -8.67 -9.29
N ARG A 82 -7.16 -8.08 -8.95
CA ARG A 82 -6.08 -7.85 -9.92
C ARG A 82 -5.42 -9.15 -10.35
N SER A 83 -5.14 -10.06 -9.41
CA SER A 83 -4.56 -11.37 -9.73
C SER A 83 -5.52 -12.21 -10.57
N ALA A 84 -6.82 -12.22 -10.24
CA ALA A 84 -7.84 -12.89 -11.04
C ALA A 84 -7.90 -12.35 -12.48
N ALA A 85 -7.85 -11.03 -12.65
CA ALA A 85 -7.83 -10.41 -13.98
C ALA A 85 -6.58 -10.78 -14.79
N VAL A 86 -5.41 -10.85 -14.14
CA VAL A 86 -4.17 -11.31 -14.78
C VAL A 86 -4.28 -12.76 -15.22
N VAL A 87 -4.76 -13.66 -14.35
CA VAL A 87 -4.97 -15.08 -14.67
C VAL A 87 -5.97 -15.27 -15.82
N ALA A 88 -7.08 -14.54 -15.81
CA ALA A 88 -8.07 -14.59 -16.90
C ALA A 88 -7.44 -14.15 -18.23
N ARG A 89 -6.63 -13.09 -18.23
CA ARG A 89 -5.95 -12.61 -19.44
C ARG A 89 -4.91 -13.60 -19.96
N THR A 90 -4.12 -14.22 -19.07
CA THR A 90 -3.08 -15.16 -19.49
C THR A 90 -3.65 -16.47 -19.98
N THR A 91 -4.71 -16.99 -19.33
CA THR A 91 -5.42 -18.20 -19.76
C THR A 91 -6.12 -18.00 -21.10
N ALA A 92 -6.80 -16.86 -21.30
CA ALA A 92 -7.40 -16.52 -22.60
C ALA A 92 -6.36 -16.42 -23.72
N ALA A 93 -5.18 -15.83 -23.45
CA ALA A 93 -4.10 -15.74 -24.42
C ALA A 93 -3.46 -17.11 -24.73
N ALA A 94 -3.47 -18.05 -23.79
CA ALA A 94 -2.96 -19.41 -24.00
C ALA A 94 -3.94 -20.28 -24.81
N ALA A 95 -5.26 -20.12 -24.61
CA ALA A 95 -6.30 -20.85 -25.35
C ALA A 95 -6.46 -20.39 -26.81
N ALA A 96 -5.93 -19.22 -27.16
CA ALA A 96 -5.94 -18.67 -28.52
C ALA A 96 -4.69 -19.03 -29.36
N ARG A 97 -3.82 -19.91 -28.85
CA ARG A 97 -2.63 -20.45 -29.53
C ARG A 97 -2.85 -21.91 -29.87
#